data_AF-A0A5C8PU38-F1
#
_entry.id   AF-A0A5C8PU38-F1
#
_cell.length_a   1.000
_cell.length_b   1.000
_cell.length_c   1.000
_cell.angle_alpha   90.00
_cell.angle_beta   90.00
_cell.angle_gamma   90.00
#
_symmetry.space_group_name_H-M   'P 1'
#
loop_
_entity.id
_entity.type
_entity.pdbx_description
1 polymer ?
#
loop_
_entity_poly.entity_id
_entity_poly.type
_entity_poly.pdbx_seq_one_letter_code
_entity_poly.pdbx_strand_id
1 'polypeptide(L)'
;MSKRFYPETGYMARNGSFWYDHRVMLTVEETDRIEIFRRPYVGKPSLRLGSYGYAQLDAGNPPIGLRQVDAIDGRPSPFTVLVGRSG
;
A
#
# COMPACT_ATOMS: atom_id res chain seq x y z
N MET A 1 11.27 13.16 6.90
CA MET A 1 10.66 12.84 5.59
C MET A 1 9.74 11.64 5.73
N SER A 2 8.71 11.53 4.90
CA SER A 2 7.74 10.42 4.97
C SER A 2 7.74 9.61 3.67
N LYS A 3 7.61 8.28 3.75
CA LYS A 3 7.32 7.39 2.60
C LYS A 3 5.89 6.91 2.70
N ARG A 4 5.23 6.69 1.56
CA ARG A 4 3.82 6.29 1.51
C ARG A 4 3.65 5.02 0.68
N PHE A 5 2.83 4.12 1.19
CA PHE A 5 2.52 2.84 0.57
C PHE A 5 1.05 2.49 0.76
N TYR A 6 0.53 1.64 -0.12
CA TYR A 6 -0.63 0.83 0.22
C TYR A 6 -0.17 -0.61 0.48
N PRO A 7 -0.72 -1.31 1.47
CA PRO A 7 -0.65 -2.76 1.48
C PRO A 7 -1.25 -3.34 0.20
N GLU A 8 -0.68 -4.41 -0.30
CA GLU A 8 -1.29 -5.17 -1.40
C GLU A 8 -2.52 -5.95 -0.92
N THR A 9 -3.40 -6.32 -1.86
CA THR A 9 -4.54 -7.20 -1.55
C THR A 9 -4.04 -8.53 -0.99
N GLY A 10 -4.63 -8.97 0.13
CA GLY A 10 -4.18 -10.17 0.84
C GLY A 10 -3.06 -9.92 1.85
N TYR A 11 -2.61 -8.68 2.00
CA TYR A 11 -1.64 -8.27 3.01
C TYR A 11 -2.21 -7.22 3.96
N MET A 12 -1.53 -7.04 5.08
CA MET A 12 -1.72 -5.99 6.06
C MET A 12 -0.36 -5.50 6.52
N ALA A 13 -0.27 -4.22 6.88
CA ALA A 13 0.90 -3.65 7.52
C ALA A 13 0.55 -3.17 8.92
N ARG A 14 1.53 -3.16 9.81
CA ARG A 14 1.40 -2.61 11.16
C ARG A 14 2.48 -1.56 11.36
N ASN A 15 2.11 -0.39 11.87
CA ASN A 15 3.04 0.63 12.35
C ASN A 15 2.70 0.93 13.81
N GLY A 16 3.57 0.53 14.74
CA GLY A 16 3.30 0.59 16.18
C GLY A 16 2.03 -0.17 16.57
N SER A 17 0.99 0.54 17.02
CA SER A 17 -0.30 -0.04 17.41
C SER A 17 -1.35 -0.01 16.30
N PHE A 18 -1.05 0.61 15.16
CA PHE A 18 -2.00 0.82 14.07
C PHE A 18 -1.86 -0.24 12.99
N TRP A 19 -3.00 -0.73 12.50
CA TRP A 19 -3.09 -1.70 11.42
C TRP A 19 -3.61 -1.05 10.15
N TYR A 20 -2.97 -1.40 9.04
CA TYR A 20 -3.24 -0.87 7.71
C TYR A 20 -3.56 -2.02 6.77
N ASP A 21 -4.51 -1.75 5.91
CA ASP A 21 -5.14 -2.70 5.00
C ASP A 21 -5.01 -2.13 3.56
N HIS A 22 -5.32 -2.92 2.52
CA HIS A 22 -5.08 -2.52 1.13
C HIS A 22 -5.82 -1.26 0.66
N ARG A 23 -6.77 -0.75 1.45
CA ARG A 23 -7.56 0.45 1.21
C ARG A 23 -7.06 1.67 1.98
N VAL A 24 -6.20 1.47 2.99
CA VAL A 24 -5.71 2.54 3.85
C VAL A 24 -4.25 2.82 3.51
N MET A 25 -3.96 4.08 3.18
CA MET A 25 -2.59 4.51 2.91
C MET A 25 -1.78 4.48 4.21
N LEU A 26 -0.65 3.79 4.17
CA LEU A 26 0.35 3.77 5.22
C LEU A 26 1.36 4.88 4.95
N THR A 27 1.52 5.79 5.90
CA THR A 27 2.62 6.76 5.95
C THR A 27 3.66 6.26 6.96
N VAL A 28 4.93 6.25 6.55
CA VAL A 28 6.06 5.79 7.37
C VAL A 28 7.05 6.94 7.51
N GLU A 29 7.30 7.37 8.74
CA GLU A 29 8.31 8.38 9.08
C GLU A 29 9.68 7.76 9.33
N GLU A 30 10.73 8.59 9.39
CA GLU A 30 12.12 8.13 9.54
C GLU A 30 12.38 7.28 10.80
N THR A 31 11.66 7.56 11.88
CA THR A 31 11.76 6.83 13.15
C THR A 31 10.91 5.56 13.18
N ASP A 32 10.06 5.36 12.18
CA ASP A 32 9.09 4.29 12.21
C ASP A 32 9.71 2.95 11.81
N ARG A 33 9.10 1.91 12.36
CA ARG A 33 9.31 0.52 11.97
C ARG A 33 7.97 -0.12 11.70
N ILE A 34 7.83 -0.69 10.51
CA ILE A 34 6.62 -1.38 10.12
C ILE A 34 6.82 -2.89 10.13
N GLU A 35 5.74 -3.63 10.28
CA GLU A 35 5.69 -5.08 10.10
C GLU A 35 4.69 -5.40 8.99
N ILE A 36 5.04 -6.35 8.12
CA ILE A 36 4.16 -6.79 7.03
C ILE A 36 3.64 -8.19 7.35
N PHE A 37 2.35 -8.40 7.15
CA PHE A 37 1.65 -9.65 7.40
C PHE A 37 0.86 -10.09 6.17
N ARG A 38 0.81 -11.39 5.93
CA ARG A 38 -0.18 -12.01 5.06
C ARG A 38 -1.50 -12.16 5.83
N ARG A 39 -2.62 -11.73 5.24
CA ARG A 39 -3.95 -11.91 5.82
C ARG A 39 -4.28 -13.39 6.01
N PRO A 40 -5.06 -13.72 7.04
CA PRO A 40 -5.59 -15.07 7.19
C PRO A 40 -6.50 -15.40 6.00
N TYR A 41 -6.48 -16.67 5.60
CA TYR A 41 -7.42 -17.25 4.65
C TYR A 41 -7.91 -18.57 5.23
N VAL A 42 -8.97 -19.15 4.66
CA VAL A 42 -9.68 -20.29 5.25
C VAL A 42 -8.70 -21.38 5.71
N GLY A 43 -8.68 -21.63 7.02
CA GLY A 43 -7.85 -22.64 7.66
C GLY A 43 -6.39 -22.26 7.94
N LYS A 44 -5.93 -21.03 7.67
CA LYS A 44 -4.55 -20.59 7.93
C LYS A 44 -4.46 -19.29 8.72
N PRO A 45 -3.59 -19.23 9.75
CA PRO A 45 -3.38 -18.02 10.53
C PRO A 45 -2.66 -16.95 9.69
N SER A 46 -2.66 -15.71 10.19
CA SER A 46 -1.80 -14.66 9.63
C SER A 46 -0.34 -15.02 9.80
N LEU A 47 0.49 -14.59 8.83
CA LEU A 47 1.92 -14.85 8.83
C LEU A 47 2.66 -13.52 8.76
N ARG A 48 3.57 -13.26 9.72
CA ARG A 48 4.49 -12.12 9.64
C ARG A 48 5.57 -12.42 8.62
N LEU A 49 5.68 -11.56 7.61
CA LEU A 49 6.63 -11.71 6.49
C LEU A 49 7.95 -10.97 6.76
N GLY A 50 7.89 -9.86 7.48
CA GLY A 50 9.10 -9.09 7.80
C GLY A 50 8.82 -7.86 8.66
N SER A 51 9.91 -7.25 9.14
CA SER A 51 9.91 -5.96 9.81
C SER A 51 10.94 -5.06 9.15
N TYR A 52 10.52 -3.84 8.83
CA TYR A 52 11.28 -2.91 7.99
C TYR A 52 11.34 -1.54 8.67
N GLY A 53 12.55 -1.02 8.85
CA GLY A 53 12.76 0.38 9.19
C GLY A 53 12.66 1.27 7.95
N TYR A 54 12.49 2.58 8.16
CA TYR A 54 12.37 3.56 7.07
C TYR A 54 13.45 3.46 5.98
N ALA A 55 14.71 3.21 6.37
CA ALA A 55 15.84 3.10 5.45
C ALA A 55 15.75 1.87 4.52
N GLN A 56 15.03 0.83 4.91
CA GLN A 56 14.85 -0.40 4.13
C GLN A 56 13.65 -0.33 3.19
N LEU A 57 12.80 0.69 3.33
CA LEU A 57 11.64 0.88 2.48
C LEU A 57 12.02 1.72 1.27
N ASP A 58 11.80 1.22 0.07
CA ASP A 58 11.94 1.98 -1.18
C ASP A 58 10.57 2.17 -1.82
N ALA A 59 10.20 3.41 -2.11
CA ALA A 59 8.93 3.71 -2.77
C ALA A 59 8.91 3.30 -4.25
N GLY A 60 10.08 3.29 -4.91
CA GLY A 60 10.21 2.86 -6.31
C GLY A 60 10.35 1.34 -6.47
N ASN A 61 10.71 0.62 -5.40
CA ASN A 61 10.77 -0.84 -5.35
C ASN A 61 10.27 -1.36 -3.99
N PRO A 62 8.94 -1.33 -3.76
CA PRO A 62 8.38 -1.64 -2.46
C PRO A 62 8.61 -3.11 -2.08
N PRO A 63 8.89 -3.40 -0.78
CA PRO A 63 8.95 -4.76 -0.29
C PRO A 63 7.65 -5.53 -0.51
N ILE A 64 7.74 -6.87 -0.50
CA ILE A 64 6.59 -7.76 -0.68
C ILE A 64 5.41 -7.37 0.22
N GLY A 65 4.22 -7.31 -0.36
CA GLY A 65 3.00 -6.96 0.34
C GLY A 65 2.75 -5.46 0.49
N LEU A 66 3.61 -4.62 -0.07
CA LEU A 66 3.40 -3.18 -0.26
C LEU A 66 3.40 -2.84 -1.74
N ARG A 67 2.61 -1.84 -2.12
CA ARG A 67 2.62 -1.24 -3.45
C ARG A 67 2.79 0.28 -3.34
N GLN A 68 3.39 0.85 -4.36
CA GLN A 68 3.59 2.28 -4.49
C GLN A 68 2.23 3.01 -4.49
N VAL A 69 2.21 4.22 -3.93
CA VAL A 69 1.12 5.17 -4.18
C VAL A 69 1.39 5.75 -5.56
N ASP A 70 0.54 5.42 -6.55
CA ASP A 70 0.63 6.04 -7.87
C ASP A 70 0.75 7.55 -7.67
N ALA A 71 1.84 8.14 -8.18
CA ALA A 71 1.97 9.59 -8.19
C ALA A 71 0.80 10.11 -9.02
N ILE A 72 -0.19 10.72 -8.37
CA ILE A 72 -1.23 11.49 -9.07
C ILE A 72 -0.58 12.81 -9.51
N ASP A 73 0.41 12.73 -10.38
CA ASP A 73 0.82 13.84 -11.23
C ASP A 73 0.20 13.58 -12.60
N GLY A 74 -1.03 14.08 -12.79
CA GLY A 74 -1.63 14.21 -14.13
C GLY A 74 -2.96 13.50 -14.38
N ARG A 75 -3.88 13.37 -13.43
CA ARG A 75 -5.28 13.07 -13.81
C ARG A 75 -5.93 14.28 -14.46
N PRO A 76 -6.76 14.04 -15.48
CA PRO A 76 -8.16 14.38 -15.27
C PRO A 76 -9.03 13.12 -15.21
N SER A 77 -9.79 13.06 -14.12
CA SER A 77 -11.22 12.66 -13.96
C SER A 77 -11.81 11.47 -14.76
N PRO A 78 -12.66 10.63 -14.10
CA PRO A 78 -13.18 9.36 -14.62
C PRO A 78 -14.41 9.50 -15.55
N PHE A 79 -14.56 10.60 -16.29
CA PHE A 79 -15.67 10.78 -17.24
C PHE A 79 -15.15 10.94 -18.67
N THR A 80 -14.58 9.87 -19.25
CA THR A 80 -14.64 9.73 -20.71
C THR A 80 -16.06 9.34 -21.07
N VAL A 81 -16.93 10.33 -21.22
CA VAL A 81 -18.22 10.14 -21.90
C VAL A 81 -17.89 9.83 -23.35
N LEU A 82 -18.09 8.58 -23.77
CA LEU A 82 -18.21 8.22 -25.18
C LEU A 82 -19.49 8.86 -25.71
N VAL A 83 -19.43 10.15 -26.09
CA VAL A 83 -20.43 10.71 -26.99
C VAL A 83 -20.11 10.13 -28.36
N GLY A 84 -20.81 9.03 -28.68
CA GLY A 84 -20.88 8.51 -30.02
C GLY A 84 -21.34 9.62 -30.96
N ARG A 85 -20.49 9.95 -31.92
CA ARG A 85 -20.82 10.82 -33.04
C ARG A 85 -21.62 9.97 -34.01
N SER A 86 -22.94 10.11 -34.00
CA SER A 86 -23.83 9.49 -34.97
C SER A 86 -24.34 10.56 -35.93
N GLY A 87 -24.13 10.33 -37.23
CA GLY A 87 -24.98 10.82 -38.33
C GLY A 87 -24.81 12.27 -38.72
#